data_AF-A0A0G0MH17-F1
#
_entry.id   AF-A0A0G0MH17-F1
#
_cell.length_a   1.000
_cell.length_b   1.000
_cell.length_c   1.000
_cell.angle_alpha   90.00
_cell.angle_beta   90.00
_cell.angle_gamma   90.00
#
_symmetry.space_group_name_H-M   'P 1'
#
loop_
_entity.id
_entity.type
_entity.pdbx_description
1 polymer ?
#
loop_
_entity_poly.entity_id
_entity_poly.type
_entity_poly.pdbx_seq_one_letter_code
_entity_poly.pdbx_strand_id
1 'polypeptide(L)'
;MKRIQFHHSIWIFLIIVLVIIVLYPLLKSGFIVTDDGDWMIIRLSAFYQSLREGQFPVRFLGRLNNSYGYPVANFLYPGFMYIGSFIKAIGFSFQTSVEIIIGSSILLASVAMYVWLSSFFTPFASFIGSLSFLFSPYLLYDVYKRGSVGELLAIALAASIFAAIEKKSRILIPILTLFLAISHNTLALFFISFLFVYILIRKQYQLLIYFGLGLGMSLFFWGPALFEQSLIAFNGIIVSDPQHYFEISLTILIQSSLFIIAAIISLFEKKLLYKKERLLFFTIIIVICVLTTGISSSIWNIPLFAKVIQFPYRWFSLILIVGPWFVAYIANKKWIARMLAIFGVVYFVYLSFPYTKAESVVRPDGYYSTNEGTTTVANEYMPKWVTKKFAVRPDKKIVFFGGSGILYEKKVNSQVVDVAIDAKEPSVLQVNTLYYPGWGGMLDNKKLDISIDNPYGVMRIDIPAGVHHLYMTFRETPVRFIFDVISFMFFIIFIIIIL
;
A
#
# COMPACT_ATOMS: atom_id res chain seq x y z
N MET A 1 40.02 3.85 -7.01
CA MET A 1 38.73 3.15 -6.74
C MET A 1 38.53 2.78 -5.27
N LYS A 2 39.45 2.06 -4.60
CA LYS A 2 39.30 1.64 -3.18
C LYS A 2 39.00 2.78 -2.18
N ARG A 3 39.68 3.93 -2.28
CA ARG A 3 39.48 5.08 -1.38
C ARG A 3 38.09 5.73 -1.55
N ILE A 4 37.58 5.81 -2.78
CA ILE A 4 36.23 6.34 -3.07
C ILE A 4 35.14 5.39 -2.58
N GLN A 5 35.32 4.08 -2.78
CA GLN A 5 34.40 3.06 -2.25
C GLN A 5 34.35 3.04 -0.71
N PHE A 6 35.51 3.14 -0.04
CA PHE A 6 35.60 3.21 1.41
C PHE A 6 34.82 4.40 2.00
N HIS A 7 34.85 5.55 1.32
CA HIS A 7 34.09 6.73 1.75
C HIS A 7 32.58 6.54 1.67
N HIS A 8 32.03 5.76 0.73
CA HIS A 8 30.58 5.51 0.70
C HIS A 8 30.14 4.53 1.78
N SER A 9 30.93 3.50 2.08
CA SER A 9 30.61 2.49 3.08
C SER A 9 30.43 3.07 4.49
N ILE A 10 31.27 4.04 4.88
CA ILE A 10 31.15 4.67 6.21
C ILE A 10 29.84 5.48 6.35
N TRP A 11 29.42 6.20 5.31
CA TRP A 11 28.17 6.97 5.35
C TRP A 11 26.95 6.05 5.39
N ILE A 12 26.96 4.97 4.61
CA ILE A 12 25.89 3.96 4.63
C ILE A 12 25.82 3.32 6.02
N PHE A 13 26.95 2.94 6.62
CA PHE A 13 27.00 2.42 7.98
C PHE A 13 26.39 3.39 8.99
N LEU A 14 26.76 4.68 8.95
CA LEU A 14 26.19 5.70 9.82
C LEU A 14 24.68 5.89 9.62
N ILE A 15 24.19 5.82 8.38
CA ILE A 15 22.75 5.85 8.09
C ILE A 15 22.05 4.65 8.73
N ILE A 16 22.61 3.45 8.61
CA ILE A 16 22.04 2.24 9.21
C ILE A 16 21.93 2.40 10.73
N VAL A 17 22.99 2.89 11.40
CA VAL A 17 22.99 3.12 12.85
C VAL A 17 21.91 4.15 13.24
N LEU A 18 21.80 5.25 12.50
CA LEU A 18 20.80 6.30 12.78
C LEU A 18 19.37 5.82 12.53
N VAL A 19 19.13 4.99 11.52
CA VAL A 19 17.83 4.35 11.28
C VAL A 19 17.46 3.48 12.48
N ILE A 20 18.38 2.64 12.98
CA ILE A 20 18.12 1.80 14.16
C ILE A 20 17.75 2.65 15.38
N ILE A 21 18.44 3.79 15.59
CA ILE A 21 18.11 4.72 16.68
C ILE A 21 16.70 5.30 16.51
N VAL A 22 16.36 5.75 15.31
CA VAL A 22 15.04 6.34 14.99
C VAL A 22 13.92 5.30 15.14
N LEU A 23 14.18 4.05 14.80
CA LEU A 23 13.22 2.94 14.87
C LEU A 23 13.26 2.17 16.19
N TYR A 24 14.08 2.58 17.16
CA TYR A 24 14.15 1.93 18.47
C TYR A 24 12.78 1.74 19.14
N PRO A 25 11.81 2.69 19.06
CA PRO A 25 10.47 2.46 19.58
C PRO A 25 9.73 1.26 18.95
N LEU A 26 9.95 0.95 17.67
CA LEU A 26 9.37 -0.22 17.00
C LEU A 26 10.02 -1.55 17.44
N LEU A 27 11.20 -1.50 18.07
CA LEU A 27 11.89 -2.68 18.59
C LEU A 27 11.44 -3.04 20.02
N LYS A 28 10.60 -2.20 20.63
CA LYS A 28 10.04 -2.47 21.97
C LYS A 28 8.94 -3.52 21.88
N SER A 29 8.59 -4.11 23.03
CA SER A 29 7.49 -5.05 23.12
C SER A 29 6.15 -4.39 22.82
N GLY A 30 5.32 -5.06 22.01
CA GLY A 30 4.00 -4.59 21.59
C GLY A 30 4.05 -3.69 20.35
N PHE A 31 2.88 -3.44 19.78
CA PHE A 31 2.74 -2.70 18.55
C PHE A 31 2.37 -1.25 18.84
N ILE A 32 2.90 -0.31 18.06
CA ILE A 32 2.63 1.11 18.23
C ILE A 32 1.18 1.43 17.85
N VAL A 33 0.47 2.12 18.74
CA VAL A 33 -0.90 2.55 18.49
C VAL A 33 -0.89 3.66 17.45
N THR A 34 -1.51 3.35 16.30
CA THR A 34 -1.54 4.20 15.11
C THR A 34 -2.93 4.12 14.45
N ASP A 35 -3.22 5.06 13.56
CA ASP A 35 -4.51 5.16 12.87
C ASP A 35 -4.83 3.90 12.05
N ASP A 36 -3.85 3.39 11.28
CA ASP A 36 -4.02 2.28 10.32
C ASP A 36 -3.41 0.96 10.80
N GLY A 37 -2.45 0.98 11.72
CA GLY A 37 -1.52 -0.14 11.90
C GLY A 37 -2.16 -1.45 12.37
N ASP A 38 -3.03 -1.43 13.40
CA ASP A 38 -3.73 -2.64 13.85
C ASP A 38 -4.63 -3.23 12.74
N TRP A 39 -5.27 -2.37 11.93
CA TRP A 39 -6.08 -2.79 10.79
C TRP A 39 -5.25 -3.45 9.68
N MET A 40 -4.02 -2.98 9.45
CA MET A 40 -3.11 -3.61 8.49
C MET A 40 -2.68 -5.00 8.95
N ILE A 41 -2.45 -5.21 10.26
CA ILE A 41 -2.10 -6.52 10.82
C ILE A 41 -3.29 -7.49 10.73
N ILE A 42 -4.51 -7.04 11.07
CA ILE A 42 -5.75 -7.83 10.91
C ILE A 42 -5.96 -8.23 9.44
N ARG A 43 -5.73 -7.29 8.52
CA ARG A 43 -5.90 -7.57 7.10
C ARG A 43 -4.85 -8.55 6.59
N LEU A 44 -3.58 -8.39 6.99
CA LEU A 44 -2.52 -9.34 6.69
C LEU A 44 -2.88 -10.75 7.19
N SER A 45 -3.43 -10.89 8.39
CA SER A 45 -3.78 -12.21 8.94
C SER A 45 -4.92 -12.88 8.17
N ALA A 46 -5.92 -12.12 7.71
CA ALA A 46 -7.02 -12.62 6.87
C ALA A 46 -6.55 -12.97 5.45
N PHE A 47 -5.63 -12.16 4.91
CA PHE A 47 -4.98 -12.41 3.65
C PHE A 47 -4.16 -13.70 3.69
N TYR A 48 -3.34 -13.89 4.72
CA TYR A 48 -2.54 -15.09 4.92
C TYR A 48 -3.40 -16.35 5.04
N GLN A 49 -4.54 -16.27 5.74
CA GLN A 49 -5.50 -17.36 5.79
C GLN A 49 -6.01 -17.73 4.37
N SER A 50 -6.44 -16.74 3.59
CA SER A 50 -6.98 -16.96 2.25
C SER A 50 -5.93 -17.53 1.28
N LEU A 51 -4.68 -17.05 1.40
CA LEU A 51 -3.53 -17.56 0.66
C LEU A 51 -3.23 -19.03 1.02
N ARG A 52 -3.23 -19.38 2.31
CA ARG A 52 -3.05 -20.77 2.78
C ARG A 52 -4.16 -21.70 2.36
N GLU A 53 -5.37 -21.17 2.17
CA GLU A 53 -6.50 -21.91 1.63
C GLU A 53 -6.43 -22.13 0.10
N GLY A 54 -5.36 -21.64 -0.55
CA GLY A 54 -5.06 -21.89 -1.95
C GLY A 54 -5.47 -20.78 -2.92
N GLN A 55 -5.87 -19.61 -2.42
CA GLN A 55 -6.24 -18.48 -3.27
C GLN A 55 -4.97 -17.75 -3.77
N PHE A 56 -4.71 -17.80 -5.08
CA PHE A 56 -3.67 -16.98 -5.72
C PHE A 56 -4.07 -16.59 -7.16
N PRO A 57 -4.08 -15.29 -7.51
CA PRO A 57 -3.94 -14.14 -6.63
C PRO A 57 -5.05 -14.06 -5.56
N VAL A 58 -4.75 -13.48 -4.39
CA VAL A 58 -5.74 -13.32 -3.31
C VAL A 58 -6.69 -12.17 -3.64
N ARG A 59 -8.00 -12.44 -3.66
CA ARG A 59 -9.06 -11.48 -4.03
C ARG A 59 -10.10 -11.29 -2.92
N PHE A 60 -10.45 -12.34 -2.20
CA PHE A 60 -11.61 -12.38 -1.31
C PHE A 60 -11.21 -12.90 0.08
N LEU A 61 -11.42 -12.08 1.10
CA LEU A 61 -11.02 -12.40 2.48
C LEU A 61 -12.25 -12.86 3.27
N GLY A 62 -12.41 -14.19 3.41
CA GLY A 62 -13.67 -14.74 3.92
C GLY A 62 -13.91 -14.60 5.42
N ARG A 63 -12.86 -14.42 6.23
CA ARG A 63 -13.01 -14.22 7.69
C ARG A 63 -13.52 -12.83 8.07
N LEU A 64 -13.17 -11.81 7.28
CA LEU A 64 -13.56 -10.44 7.57
C LEU A 64 -15.05 -10.20 7.28
N ASN A 65 -15.56 -9.08 7.77
CA ASN A 65 -16.99 -8.74 7.69
C ASN A 65 -17.86 -9.81 8.36
N ASN A 66 -17.60 -10.12 9.63
CA ASN A 66 -18.32 -11.09 10.46
C ASN A 66 -18.40 -12.49 9.84
N SER A 67 -17.31 -12.96 9.24
CA SER A 67 -17.23 -14.24 8.50
C SER A 67 -18.13 -14.36 7.25
N TYR A 68 -18.77 -13.27 6.80
CA TYR A 68 -19.45 -13.24 5.49
C TYR A 68 -18.45 -13.03 4.34
N GLY A 69 -17.29 -12.45 4.60
CA GLY A 69 -16.26 -12.20 3.61
C GLY A 69 -16.59 -11.07 2.62
N TYR A 70 -15.56 -10.48 2.03
CA TYR A 70 -15.70 -9.44 0.99
C TYR A 70 -14.38 -9.27 0.19
N PRO A 71 -14.41 -8.62 -0.99
CA PRO A 71 -13.31 -8.64 -1.96
C PRO A 71 -12.22 -7.57 -1.71
N VAL A 72 -11.90 -7.24 -0.46
CA VAL A 72 -10.95 -6.15 -0.14
C VAL A 72 -9.57 -6.35 -0.76
N ALA A 73 -9.08 -7.59 -0.85
CA ALA A 73 -7.76 -7.87 -1.42
C ALA A 73 -7.71 -7.67 -2.95
N ASN A 74 -8.85 -7.60 -3.62
CA ASN A 74 -8.93 -7.29 -5.05
C ASN A 74 -8.72 -5.79 -5.35
N PHE A 75 -8.95 -4.91 -4.37
CA PHE A 75 -8.94 -3.45 -4.57
C PHE A 75 -7.86 -2.74 -3.74
N LEU A 76 -7.55 -3.27 -2.57
CA LEU A 76 -6.51 -2.72 -1.71
C LEU A 76 -5.16 -3.33 -2.07
N TYR A 77 -4.16 -2.47 -2.19
CA TYR A 77 -2.76 -2.78 -2.51
C TYR A 77 -2.22 -4.04 -1.79
N PRO A 78 -1.88 -5.13 -2.51
CA PRO A 78 -1.55 -6.42 -1.89
C PRO A 78 -0.07 -6.59 -1.56
N GLY A 79 0.80 -5.66 -1.97
CA GLY A 79 2.26 -5.81 -1.90
C GLY A 79 2.78 -6.15 -0.51
N PHE A 80 2.41 -5.35 0.51
CA PHE A 80 2.83 -5.63 1.88
C PHE A 80 2.22 -6.92 2.44
N MET A 81 1.04 -7.32 1.95
CA MET A 81 0.36 -8.54 2.42
C MET A 81 1.04 -9.80 1.89
N TYR A 82 1.50 -9.80 0.64
CA TYR A 82 2.33 -10.89 0.11
C TYR A 82 3.67 -10.99 0.83
N ILE A 83 4.36 -9.86 1.03
CA ILE A 83 5.64 -9.82 1.76
C ILE A 83 5.44 -10.31 3.20
N GLY A 84 4.42 -9.79 3.89
CA GLY A 84 4.11 -10.15 5.27
C GLY A 84 3.69 -11.60 5.42
N SER A 85 2.97 -12.16 4.44
CA SER A 85 2.58 -13.58 4.43
C SER A 85 3.80 -14.49 4.32
N PHE A 86 4.79 -14.11 3.53
CA PHE A 86 6.06 -14.83 3.45
C PHE A 86 6.84 -14.77 4.77
N ILE A 87 6.94 -13.59 5.39
CA ILE A 87 7.61 -13.43 6.70
C ILE A 87 6.89 -14.24 7.79
N LYS A 88 5.56 -14.25 7.80
CA LYS A 88 4.75 -15.09 8.69
C LYS A 88 5.03 -16.58 8.46
N ALA A 89 5.14 -17.02 7.21
CA ALA A 89 5.43 -18.42 6.89
C ALA A 89 6.80 -18.90 7.41
N ILE A 90 7.78 -17.99 7.57
CA ILE A 90 9.09 -18.28 8.16
C ILE A 90 9.01 -18.48 9.69
N GLY A 91 7.93 -18.03 10.35
CA GLY A 91 7.68 -18.26 11.77
C GLY A 91 7.51 -17.00 12.62
N PHE A 92 7.60 -15.80 12.03
CA PHE A 92 7.37 -14.54 12.76
C PHE A 92 5.88 -14.34 13.10
N SER A 93 5.57 -13.51 14.11
CA SER A 93 4.19 -13.10 14.39
C SER A 93 3.64 -12.18 13.28
N PHE A 94 2.33 -12.00 13.19
CA PHE A 94 1.76 -11.03 12.22
C PHE A 94 2.21 -9.60 12.53
N GLN A 95 2.27 -9.24 13.81
CA GLN A 95 2.79 -7.96 14.26
C GLN A 95 4.25 -7.76 13.80
N THR A 96 5.13 -8.70 14.14
CA THR A 96 6.55 -8.62 13.78
C THR A 96 6.77 -8.61 12.28
N SER A 97 5.91 -9.30 11.52
CA SER A 97 5.96 -9.24 10.04
C SER A 97 5.73 -7.83 9.51
N VAL A 98 4.76 -7.10 10.09
CA VAL A 98 4.48 -5.70 9.75
C VAL A 98 5.61 -4.77 10.19
N GLU A 99 6.13 -4.94 11.40
CA GLU A 99 7.27 -4.15 11.92
C GLU A 99 8.54 -4.33 11.06
N ILE A 100 8.83 -5.56 10.62
CA ILE A 100 9.94 -5.85 9.70
C ILE A 100 9.74 -5.11 8.37
N ILE A 101 8.53 -5.08 7.81
CA ILE A 101 8.25 -4.35 6.57
C ILE A 101 8.45 -2.85 6.76
N ILE A 102 7.91 -2.28 7.84
CA ILE A 102 8.08 -0.85 8.18
C ILE A 102 9.57 -0.53 8.31
N GLY A 103 10.31 -1.27 9.14
CA GLY A 103 11.71 -0.99 9.42
C GLY A 103 12.62 -1.18 8.21
N SER A 104 12.42 -2.27 7.45
CA SER A 104 13.17 -2.50 6.21
C SER A 104 12.84 -1.47 5.13
N SER A 105 11.60 -0.97 5.05
CA SER A 105 11.23 0.10 4.11
C SER A 105 11.96 1.40 4.43
N ILE A 106 12.00 1.81 5.69
CA ILE A 106 12.67 3.06 6.11
C ILE A 106 14.19 2.95 5.91
N LEU A 107 14.76 1.78 6.22
CA LEU A 107 16.16 1.49 5.98
C LEU A 107 16.50 1.58 4.48
N LEU A 108 15.72 0.87 3.65
CA LEU A 108 15.90 0.85 2.21
C LEU A 108 15.75 2.26 1.62
N ALA A 109 14.71 3.00 2.03
CA ALA A 109 14.47 4.37 1.58
C ALA A 109 15.65 5.29 1.92
N SER A 110 16.15 5.23 3.15
CA SER A 110 17.26 6.08 3.61
C SER A 110 18.54 5.78 2.84
N VAL A 111 18.90 4.51 2.67
CA VAL A 111 20.07 4.12 1.89
C VAL A 111 19.91 4.48 0.40
N ALA A 112 18.73 4.24 -0.17
CA ALA A 112 18.44 4.59 -1.56
C ALA A 112 18.52 6.10 -1.80
N MET A 113 18.02 6.92 -0.87
CA MET A 113 18.15 8.38 -0.92
C MET A 113 19.61 8.81 -0.91
N TYR A 114 20.45 8.24 -0.04
CA TYR A 114 21.88 8.50 -0.06
C TYR A 114 22.52 8.15 -1.41
N VAL A 115 22.24 6.94 -1.93
CA VAL A 115 22.79 6.47 -3.21
C VAL A 115 22.34 7.37 -4.37
N TRP A 116 21.06 7.75 -4.41
CA TRP A 116 20.52 8.66 -5.42
C TRP A 116 21.20 10.04 -5.34
N LEU A 117 21.22 10.66 -4.16
CA LEU A 117 21.84 11.97 -3.94
C LEU A 117 23.35 11.99 -4.21
N SER A 118 24.03 10.86 -4.04
CA SER A 118 25.46 10.73 -4.36
C SER A 118 25.78 10.82 -5.85
N SER A 119 24.74 10.73 -6.71
CA SER A 119 24.87 10.97 -8.15
C SER A 119 24.91 12.46 -8.50
N PHE A 120 24.61 13.35 -7.54
CA PHE A 120 24.55 14.80 -7.73
C PHE A 120 25.56 15.56 -6.87
N PHE A 121 25.83 15.08 -5.66
CA PHE A 121 26.51 15.82 -4.60
C PHE A 121 27.65 15.03 -3.96
N THR A 122 28.48 15.72 -3.17
CA THR A 122 29.55 15.09 -2.39
C THR A 122 28.99 14.09 -1.37
N PRO A 123 29.76 13.06 -0.96
CA PRO A 123 29.28 12.06 0.00
C PRO A 123 28.73 12.64 1.30
N PHE A 124 29.36 13.71 1.83
CA PHE A 124 28.87 14.40 3.02
C PHE A 124 27.52 15.08 2.78
N ALA A 125 27.36 15.81 1.67
CA ALA A 125 26.12 16.49 1.35
C ALA A 125 24.97 15.50 1.08
N SER A 126 25.25 14.38 0.41
CA SER A 126 24.29 13.29 0.22
C SER A 126 23.88 12.63 1.53
N PHE A 127 24.81 12.48 2.48
CA PHE A 127 24.50 12.01 3.82
C PHE A 127 23.57 12.99 4.56
N ILE A 128 23.87 14.29 4.58
CA ILE A 128 23.00 15.31 5.20
C ILE A 128 21.61 15.33 4.55
N GLY A 129 21.51 15.22 3.23
CA GLY A 129 20.21 15.08 2.55
C GLY A 129 19.46 13.82 3.02
N SER A 130 20.14 12.67 3.06
CA SER A 130 19.54 11.42 3.57
C SER A 130 19.09 11.52 5.03
N LEU A 131 19.80 12.26 5.89
CA LEU A 131 19.36 12.49 7.26
C LEU A 131 18.12 13.39 7.30
N SER A 132 18.05 14.41 6.46
CA SER A 132 16.86 15.26 6.37
C SER A 132 15.61 14.48 5.91
N PHE A 133 15.78 13.42 5.11
CA PHE A 133 14.72 12.45 4.82
C PHE A 133 14.32 11.67 6.07
N LEU A 134 15.29 11.01 6.72
CA LEU A 134 15.06 10.13 7.86
C LEU A 134 14.37 10.84 9.04
N PHE A 135 14.75 12.10 9.30
CA PHE A 135 14.19 12.90 10.39
C PHE A 135 13.04 13.82 9.95
N SER A 136 12.57 13.69 8.71
CA SER A 136 11.49 14.54 8.20
C SER A 136 10.20 14.35 9.02
N PRO A 137 9.45 15.44 9.28
CA PRO A 137 8.23 15.37 10.07
C PRO A 137 7.18 14.44 9.48
N TYR A 138 6.97 14.47 8.16
CA TYR A 138 5.99 13.60 7.51
C TYR A 138 6.35 12.12 7.61
N LEU A 139 7.64 11.75 7.45
CA LEU A 139 8.05 10.35 7.58
C LEU A 139 7.78 9.83 8.99
N LEU A 140 8.17 10.56 10.04
CA LEU A 140 7.94 10.09 11.42
C LEU A 140 6.47 10.17 11.83
N TYR A 141 5.70 11.12 11.30
CA TYR A 141 4.25 11.14 11.43
C TYR A 141 3.62 9.90 10.80
N ASP A 142 4.04 9.51 9.59
CA ASP A 142 3.51 8.34 8.91
C ASP A 142 3.87 7.03 9.63
N VAL A 143 5.07 6.94 10.20
CA VAL A 143 5.50 5.78 11.00
C VAL A 143 4.75 5.66 12.32
N TYR A 144 4.70 6.75 13.11
CA TYR A 144 4.33 6.70 14.53
C TYR A 144 2.93 7.21 14.85
N LYS A 145 2.26 7.88 13.92
CA LYS A 145 0.85 8.29 14.08
C LYS A 145 -0.06 7.53 13.14
N ARG A 146 0.29 7.46 11.85
CA ARG A 146 -0.55 6.76 10.87
C ARG A 146 -0.33 5.26 10.84
N GLY A 147 0.92 4.81 10.87
CA GLY A 147 1.25 3.39 10.74
C GLY A 147 0.95 2.83 9.34
N SER A 148 1.02 3.67 8.28
CA SER A 148 0.67 3.24 6.92
C SER A 148 1.81 2.46 6.26
N VAL A 149 1.81 1.15 6.48
CA VAL A 149 2.80 0.20 5.95
C VAL A 149 2.95 0.30 4.43
N GLY A 150 1.83 0.46 3.72
CA GLY A 150 1.82 0.58 2.26
C GLY A 150 2.48 1.85 1.77
N GLU A 151 2.27 2.97 2.47
CA GLU A 151 2.88 4.26 2.09
C GLU A 151 4.40 4.23 2.29
N LEU A 152 4.86 3.72 3.44
CA LEU A 152 6.28 3.56 3.74
C LEU A 152 7.00 2.65 2.73
N LEU A 153 6.36 1.54 2.35
CA LEU A 153 6.87 0.64 1.31
C LEU A 153 6.93 1.35 -0.05
N ALA A 154 5.89 2.12 -0.42
CA ALA A 154 5.88 2.89 -1.67
C ALA A 154 7.00 3.93 -1.72
N ILE A 155 7.22 4.68 -0.62
CA ILE A 155 8.30 5.67 -0.52
C ILE A 155 9.67 4.99 -0.68
N ALA A 156 9.88 3.84 -0.05
CA ALA A 156 11.13 3.09 -0.15
C ALA A 156 11.42 2.60 -1.57
N LEU A 157 10.40 2.07 -2.24
CA LEU A 157 10.50 1.61 -3.62
C LEU A 157 10.72 2.77 -4.58
N ALA A 158 10.02 3.90 -4.40
CA ALA A 158 10.22 5.11 -5.20
C ALA A 158 11.65 5.65 -5.07
N ALA A 159 12.16 5.82 -3.85
CA ALA A 159 13.54 6.25 -3.61
C ALA A 159 14.56 5.29 -4.27
N SER A 160 14.29 3.99 -4.21
CA SER A 160 15.11 2.96 -4.87
C SER A 160 15.08 3.06 -6.39
N ILE A 161 13.93 3.40 -7.00
CA ILE A 161 13.83 3.62 -8.45
C ILE A 161 14.62 4.86 -8.87
N PHE A 162 14.55 5.96 -8.10
CA PHE A 162 15.40 7.14 -8.35
C PHE A 162 16.89 6.77 -8.39
N ALA A 163 17.36 5.99 -7.43
CA ALA A 163 18.73 5.47 -7.42
C ALA A 163 19.02 4.55 -8.62
N ALA A 164 18.08 3.65 -8.97
CA ALA A 164 18.21 2.72 -10.08
C ALA A 164 18.26 3.42 -11.45
N ILE A 165 17.51 4.51 -11.64
CA ILE A 165 17.54 5.37 -12.84
C ILE A 165 18.93 5.97 -13.00
N GLU A 166 19.51 6.53 -11.93
CA GLU A 166 20.85 7.11 -11.98
C GLU A 166 21.95 6.07 -12.28
N LYS A 167 21.74 4.81 -11.86
CA LYS A 167 22.59 3.68 -12.23
C LYS A 167 22.22 3.04 -13.58
N LYS A 168 21.18 3.52 -14.26
CA LYS A 168 20.63 2.96 -15.51
C LYS A 168 20.36 1.45 -15.41
N SER A 169 19.91 0.99 -14.25
CA SER A 169 19.70 -0.44 -13.97
C SER A 169 18.48 -0.98 -14.69
N ARG A 170 18.71 -1.82 -15.70
CA ARG A 170 17.67 -2.48 -16.50
C ARG A 170 16.94 -3.58 -15.73
N ILE A 171 17.57 -4.11 -14.68
CA ILE A 171 17.03 -5.21 -13.86
C ILE A 171 16.21 -4.67 -12.68
N LEU A 172 16.69 -3.65 -11.97
CA LEU A 172 16.03 -3.18 -10.76
C LEU A 172 14.79 -2.33 -11.05
N ILE A 173 14.82 -1.47 -12.09
CA ILE A 173 13.68 -0.60 -12.45
C ILE A 173 12.36 -1.37 -12.61
N PRO A 174 12.27 -2.44 -13.43
CA PRO A 174 11.01 -3.16 -13.63
C PRO A 174 10.53 -3.87 -12.35
N ILE A 175 11.45 -4.51 -11.60
CA ILE A 175 11.13 -5.19 -10.33
C ILE A 175 10.58 -4.18 -9.31
N LEU A 176 11.29 -3.07 -9.09
CA LEU A 176 10.88 -2.05 -8.13
C LEU A 176 9.58 -1.36 -8.56
N THR A 177 9.36 -1.16 -9.87
CA THR A 177 8.12 -0.55 -10.40
C THR A 177 6.92 -1.48 -10.20
N LEU A 178 7.09 -2.79 -10.40
CA LEU A 178 6.07 -3.79 -10.06
C LEU A 178 5.67 -3.68 -8.58
N PHE A 179 6.65 -3.72 -7.68
CA PHE A 179 6.37 -3.66 -6.25
C PHE A 179 5.77 -2.31 -5.84
N LEU A 180 6.22 -1.20 -6.44
CA LEU A 180 5.67 0.14 -6.19
C LEU A 180 4.21 0.20 -6.60
N ALA A 181 3.86 -0.38 -7.76
CA ALA A 181 2.50 -0.39 -8.26
C ALA A 181 1.55 -1.12 -7.30
N ILE A 182 2.00 -2.17 -6.63
CA ILE A 182 1.17 -2.96 -5.70
C ILE A 182 1.36 -2.59 -4.22
N SER A 183 2.20 -1.59 -3.88
CA SER A 183 2.50 -1.25 -2.48
C SER A 183 1.49 -0.29 -1.85
N HIS A 184 1.00 0.69 -2.62
CA HIS A 184 -0.06 1.61 -2.21
C HIS A 184 -0.67 2.35 -3.41
N ASN A 185 -1.98 2.21 -3.65
CA ASN A 185 -2.64 2.72 -4.86
C ASN A 185 -2.38 4.21 -5.18
N THR A 186 -2.63 5.10 -4.21
CA THR A 186 -2.46 6.56 -4.40
C THR A 186 -1.00 6.98 -4.57
N LEU A 187 -0.09 6.50 -3.70
CA LEU A 187 1.33 6.83 -3.80
C LEU A 187 1.98 6.20 -5.03
N ALA A 188 1.53 5.03 -5.48
CA ALA A 188 1.94 4.47 -6.76
C ALA A 188 1.62 5.46 -7.90
N LEU A 189 0.39 5.99 -7.97
CA LEU A 189 0.02 6.99 -8.97
C LEU A 189 0.94 8.23 -8.92
N PHE A 190 1.21 8.75 -7.72
CA PHE A 190 2.09 9.92 -7.54
C PHE A 190 3.52 9.65 -8.01
N PHE A 191 4.13 8.58 -7.49
CA PHE A 191 5.51 8.26 -7.80
C PHE A 191 5.69 7.77 -9.23
N ILE A 192 4.75 7.02 -9.81
CA ILE A 192 4.84 6.57 -11.19
C ILE A 192 4.85 7.78 -12.15
N SER A 193 3.93 8.72 -11.93
CA SER A 193 3.86 9.96 -12.71
C SER A 193 5.12 10.80 -12.54
N PHE A 194 5.63 10.92 -11.31
CA PHE A 194 6.83 11.69 -11.01
C PHE A 194 8.09 11.05 -11.61
N LEU A 195 8.26 9.74 -11.47
CA LEU A 195 9.38 8.98 -12.04
C LEU A 195 9.37 9.01 -13.56
N PHE A 196 8.20 8.95 -14.20
CA PHE A 196 8.06 9.12 -15.65
C PHE A 196 8.64 10.47 -16.10
N VAL A 197 8.17 11.57 -15.49
CA VAL A 197 8.69 12.93 -15.80
C VAL A 197 10.19 13.01 -15.49
N TYR A 198 10.64 12.39 -14.41
CA TYR A 198 12.06 12.35 -14.06
C TYR A 198 12.92 11.69 -15.14
N ILE A 199 12.51 10.53 -15.67
CA ILE A 199 13.21 9.83 -16.77
C ILE A 199 13.31 10.74 -18.00
N LEU A 200 12.24 11.46 -18.33
CA LEU A 200 12.21 12.39 -19.48
C LEU A 200 13.19 13.55 -19.30
N ILE A 201 13.23 14.19 -18.12
CA ILE A 201 14.14 15.33 -17.90
C ILE A 201 15.62 14.88 -17.90
N ARG A 202 15.88 13.65 -17.45
CA ARG A 202 17.21 13.01 -17.50
C ARG A 202 17.59 12.53 -18.90
N LYS A 203 16.68 12.61 -19.88
CA LYS A 203 16.83 12.13 -21.26
C LYS A 203 17.20 10.64 -21.35
N GLN A 204 16.69 9.83 -20.42
CA GLN A 204 16.98 8.40 -20.35
C GLN A 204 15.81 7.59 -20.92
N TYR A 205 15.33 7.95 -22.11
CA TYR A 205 14.10 7.40 -22.72
C TYR A 205 14.12 5.88 -22.85
N GLN A 206 15.30 5.28 -23.04
CA GLN A 206 15.47 3.83 -23.07
C GLN A 206 15.05 3.14 -21.76
N LEU A 207 14.93 3.87 -20.64
CA LEU A 207 14.46 3.31 -19.38
C LEU A 207 12.94 3.17 -19.31
N LEU A 208 12.20 3.85 -20.19
CA LEU A 208 10.73 3.80 -20.21
C LEU A 208 10.21 2.40 -20.54
N ILE A 209 10.93 1.61 -21.33
CA ILE A 209 10.53 0.22 -21.61
C ILE A 209 10.56 -0.61 -20.33
N TYR A 210 11.63 -0.54 -19.53
CA TYR A 210 11.75 -1.30 -18.29
C TYR A 210 10.77 -0.80 -17.22
N PHE A 211 10.52 0.51 -17.18
CA PHE A 211 9.46 1.07 -16.35
C PHE A 211 8.08 0.53 -16.74
N GLY A 212 7.78 0.50 -18.05
CA GLY A 212 6.56 -0.09 -18.60
C GLY A 212 6.42 -1.59 -18.34
N LEU A 213 7.51 -2.37 -18.37
CA LEU A 213 7.51 -3.79 -18.02
C LEU A 213 7.07 -4.01 -16.57
N GLY A 214 7.55 -3.20 -15.64
CA GLY A 214 7.13 -3.25 -14.24
C GLY A 214 5.64 -2.98 -14.05
N LEU A 215 5.11 -1.98 -14.77
CA LEU A 215 3.67 -1.68 -14.76
C LEU A 215 2.87 -2.82 -15.38
N GLY A 216 3.31 -3.38 -16.50
CA GLY A 216 2.68 -4.53 -17.14
C GLY A 216 2.64 -5.76 -16.24
N MET A 217 3.73 -6.06 -15.52
CA MET A 217 3.77 -7.12 -14.53
C MET A 217 2.77 -6.90 -13.38
N SER A 218 2.38 -5.66 -13.07
CA SER A 218 1.42 -5.37 -11.99
C SER A 218 -0.05 -5.56 -12.38
N LEU A 219 -0.34 -5.90 -13.64
CA LEU A 219 -1.71 -5.98 -14.18
C LEU A 219 -2.56 -7.08 -13.54
N PHE A 220 -1.96 -8.12 -12.93
CA PHE A 220 -2.69 -9.12 -12.14
C PHE A 220 -3.51 -8.46 -11.01
N PHE A 221 -3.02 -7.33 -10.47
CA PHE A 221 -3.72 -6.55 -9.45
C PHE A 221 -4.53 -5.40 -10.07
N TRP A 222 -3.89 -4.49 -10.79
CA TRP A 222 -4.54 -3.26 -11.26
C TRP A 222 -5.63 -3.49 -12.29
N GLY A 223 -5.48 -4.49 -13.17
CA GLY A 223 -6.48 -4.81 -14.18
C GLY A 223 -7.84 -5.15 -13.58
N PRO A 224 -7.92 -6.20 -12.73
CA PRO A 224 -9.13 -6.54 -11.98
C PRO A 224 -9.64 -5.40 -11.09
N ALA A 225 -8.76 -4.73 -10.34
CA ALA A 225 -9.14 -3.67 -9.42
C ALA A 225 -9.88 -2.51 -10.13
N LEU A 226 -9.43 -2.13 -11.33
CA LEU A 226 -10.06 -1.09 -12.14
C LEU A 226 -11.31 -1.60 -12.85
N PHE A 227 -11.24 -2.79 -13.46
CA PHE A 227 -12.35 -3.36 -14.22
C PHE A 227 -13.57 -3.64 -13.33
N GLU A 228 -13.33 -4.16 -12.13
CA GLU A 228 -14.37 -4.59 -11.20
C GLU A 228 -14.78 -3.50 -10.19
N GLN A 229 -14.25 -2.29 -10.31
CA GLN A 229 -14.57 -1.16 -9.43
C GLN A 229 -16.08 -0.85 -9.42
N SER A 230 -16.78 -1.06 -10.54
CA SER A 230 -18.24 -0.86 -10.64
C SER A 230 -19.07 -1.93 -9.93
N LEU A 231 -18.44 -2.93 -9.32
CA LEU A 231 -19.11 -4.01 -8.56
C LEU A 231 -19.12 -3.75 -7.06
N ILE A 232 -18.46 -2.69 -6.60
CA ILE A 232 -18.36 -2.30 -5.20
C ILE A 232 -18.96 -0.91 -4.95
N ALA A 233 -19.20 -0.59 -3.68
CA ALA A 233 -19.83 0.65 -3.24
C ALA A 233 -18.95 1.91 -3.37
N PHE A 234 -17.68 1.76 -3.80
CA PHE A 234 -16.66 2.82 -3.85
C PHE A 234 -17.11 4.12 -4.52
N ASN A 235 -17.89 4.03 -5.61
CA ASN A 235 -18.32 5.24 -6.32
C ASN A 235 -19.34 6.08 -5.53
N GLY A 236 -20.15 5.46 -4.67
CA GLY A 236 -21.15 6.16 -3.85
C GLY A 236 -20.68 6.58 -2.47
N ILE A 237 -19.44 6.25 -2.10
CA ILE A 237 -18.92 6.44 -0.74
C ILE A 237 -17.86 7.55 -0.71
N ILE A 238 -18.04 8.48 0.22
CA ILE A 238 -17.04 9.48 0.58
C ILE A 238 -16.23 8.90 1.74
N VAL A 239 -14.97 8.55 1.47
CA VAL A 239 -14.06 7.91 2.45
C VAL A 239 -13.56 8.91 3.48
N SER A 240 -13.32 10.15 3.05
CA SER A 240 -12.77 11.22 3.86
C SER A 240 -13.26 12.56 3.34
N ASP A 241 -13.33 13.54 4.25
CA ASP A 241 -13.53 14.94 3.89
C ASP A 241 -12.17 15.67 3.98
N PRO A 242 -11.58 16.07 2.83
CA PRO A 242 -10.28 16.75 2.79
C PRO A 242 -10.21 18.02 3.66
N GLN A 243 -11.33 18.71 3.88
CA GLN A 243 -11.35 19.98 4.60
C GLN A 243 -10.90 19.82 6.06
N HIS A 244 -11.30 18.72 6.71
CA HIS A 244 -10.91 18.39 8.08
C HIS A 244 -9.41 18.12 8.24
N TYR A 245 -8.69 17.88 7.14
CA TYR A 245 -7.28 17.54 7.16
C TYR A 245 -6.36 18.71 6.77
N PHE A 246 -6.89 19.89 6.43
CA PHE A 246 -6.05 21.04 6.10
C PHE A 246 -5.24 21.56 7.29
N GLU A 247 -5.78 21.48 8.51
CA GLU A 247 -5.08 21.94 9.72
C GLU A 247 -3.83 21.09 10.02
N ILE A 248 -3.99 19.76 10.06
CA ILE A 248 -2.87 18.85 10.24
C ILE A 248 -1.88 18.95 9.07
N SER A 249 -2.38 19.14 7.85
CA SER A 249 -1.54 19.30 6.68
C SER A 249 -0.72 20.60 6.74
N LEU A 250 -1.31 21.70 7.21
CA LEU A 250 -0.60 22.96 7.43
C LEU A 250 0.46 22.81 8.55
N THR A 251 0.15 22.10 9.62
CA THR A 251 1.11 21.80 10.69
C THR A 251 2.32 21.04 10.14
N ILE A 252 2.10 19.98 9.36
CA ILE A 252 3.17 19.20 8.71
C ILE A 252 3.95 20.07 7.71
N LEU A 253 3.27 20.96 6.98
CA LEU A 253 3.92 21.90 6.04
C LEU A 253 4.88 22.84 6.77
N ILE A 254 4.44 23.43 7.88
CA ILE A 254 5.24 24.34 8.71
C ILE A 254 6.45 23.59 9.30
N GLN A 255 6.21 22.39 9.82
CA GLN A 255 7.29 21.54 10.33
C GLN A 255 8.29 21.18 9.23
N SER A 256 7.85 21.06 7.98
CA SER A 256 8.69 20.79 6.80
C SER A 256 9.39 22.04 6.24
N SER A 257 9.37 23.17 6.95
CA SER A 257 9.90 24.47 6.51
C SER A 257 11.35 24.44 6.04
N LEU A 258 12.21 23.58 6.60
CA LEU A 258 13.59 23.40 6.12
C LEU A 258 13.65 23.13 4.61
N PHE A 259 12.77 22.27 4.10
CA PHE A 259 12.75 21.90 2.68
C PHE A 259 12.37 23.10 1.80
N ILE A 260 11.40 23.91 2.26
CA ILE A 260 10.94 25.11 1.56
C ILE A 260 12.04 26.19 1.59
N ILE A 261 12.63 26.44 2.76
CA ILE A 261 13.75 27.39 2.92
C ILE A 261 14.92 26.97 2.03
N ALA A 262 15.24 25.68 2.01
CA ALA A 262 16.30 25.15 1.16
C ALA A 262 16.00 25.35 -0.34
N ALA A 263 14.76 25.14 -0.75
CA ALA A 263 14.31 25.41 -2.10
C ALA A 263 14.42 26.90 -2.47
N ILE A 264 14.00 27.80 -1.58
CA ILE A 264 14.08 29.25 -1.78
C ILE A 264 15.54 29.73 -1.89
N ILE A 265 16.42 29.31 -0.96
CA ILE A 265 17.85 29.67 -1.00
C ILE A 265 18.48 29.25 -2.33
N SER A 266 18.07 28.09 -2.87
CA SER A 266 18.60 27.58 -4.14
C SER A 266 18.31 28.48 -5.36
N LEU A 267 17.31 29.37 -5.28
CA LEU A 267 16.96 30.32 -6.35
C LEU A 267 17.94 31.48 -6.47
N PHE A 268 18.56 31.90 -5.35
CA PHE A 268 19.48 33.04 -5.30
C PHE A 268 20.92 32.69 -5.75
N GLU A 269 21.14 31.43 -6.14
CA GLU A 269 22.44 30.95 -6.58
C GLU A 269 22.75 31.39 -8.02
N LYS A 270 23.82 32.15 -8.20
CA LYS A 270 24.26 32.65 -9.52
C LYS A 270 24.54 31.53 -10.54
N LYS A 271 25.01 30.35 -10.09
CA LYS A 271 25.28 29.20 -10.95
C LYS A 271 24.23 28.11 -10.72
N LEU A 272 23.31 27.97 -11.68
CA LEU A 272 22.21 27.01 -11.61
C LEU A 272 22.66 25.60 -12.02
N LEU A 273 23.27 24.85 -11.09
CA LEU A 273 23.50 23.41 -11.31
C LEU A 273 22.16 22.67 -11.35
N TYR A 274 22.06 21.64 -12.20
CA TYR A 274 20.87 20.78 -12.33
C TYR A 274 19.57 21.56 -12.56
N LYS A 275 19.60 22.52 -13.50
CA LYS A 275 18.51 23.49 -13.73
C LYS A 275 17.15 22.81 -13.96
N LYS A 276 17.10 21.70 -14.68
CA LYS A 276 15.84 21.00 -15.01
C LYS A 276 15.26 20.28 -13.79
N GLU A 277 16.11 19.55 -13.07
CA GLU A 277 15.76 18.86 -11.82
C GLU A 277 15.26 19.87 -10.80
N ARG A 278 16.00 20.96 -10.62
CA ARG A 278 15.63 22.01 -9.68
C ARG A 278 14.30 22.67 -10.03
N LEU A 279 14.04 22.95 -11.32
CA LEU A 279 12.75 23.49 -11.75
C LEU A 279 11.60 22.52 -11.47
N LEU A 280 11.77 21.24 -11.81
CA LEU A 280 10.77 20.20 -11.53
C LEU A 280 10.49 20.09 -10.02
N PHE A 281 11.54 19.98 -9.21
CA PHE A 281 11.42 19.80 -7.76
C PHE A 281 10.85 21.04 -7.07
N PHE A 282 11.20 22.24 -7.55
CA PHE A 282 10.60 23.48 -7.07
C PHE A 282 9.11 23.56 -7.41
N THR A 283 8.74 23.16 -8.63
CA THR A 283 7.34 23.08 -9.06
C THR A 283 6.55 22.12 -8.18
N ILE A 284 7.12 20.96 -7.85
CA ILE A 284 6.49 19.99 -6.94
C ILE A 284 6.29 20.58 -5.55
N ILE A 285 7.28 21.29 -4.98
CA ILE A 285 7.10 21.95 -3.68
C ILE A 285 5.96 22.97 -3.72
N ILE A 286 5.86 23.79 -4.77
CA ILE A 286 4.74 24.74 -4.93
C ILE A 286 3.40 23.99 -4.97
N VAL A 287 3.32 22.93 -5.78
CA VAL A 287 2.11 22.11 -5.90
C VAL A 287 1.70 21.54 -4.54
N ILE A 288 2.67 21.04 -3.75
CA ILE A 288 2.42 20.56 -2.39
C ILE A 288 1.88 21.70 -1.52
N CYS A 289 2.57 22.85 -1.44
CA CYS A 289 2.13 23.99 -0.64
C CYS A 289 0.68 24.44 -0.95
N VAL A 290 0.28 24.39 -2.23
CA VAL A 290 -1.08 24.74 -2.65
C VAL A 290 -2.07 23.64 -2.29
N LEU A 291 -1.78 22.39 -2.70
CA LEU A 291 -2.73 21.28 -2.58
C LEU A 291 -2.91 20.76 -1.15
N THR A 292 -1.98 21.05 -0.23
CA THR A 292 -2.11 20.66 1.18
C THR A 292 -2.78 21.71 2.06
N THR A 293 -3.24 22.83 1.48
CA THR A 293 -3.86 23.94 2.22
C THR A 293 -5.25 24.28 1.67
N GLY A 294 -6.04 24.99 2.49
CA GLY A 294 -7.40 25.41 2.13
C GLY A 294 -7.51 26.31 0.89
N ILE A 295 -6.39 26.87 0.41
CA ILE A 295 -6.29 27.60 -0.86
C ILE A 295 -6.79 26.73 -2.02
N SER A 296 -6.54 25.42 -1.96
CA SER A 296 -6.94 24.46 -3.00
C SER A 296 -8.32 23.83 -2.76
N SER A 297 -9.13 24.34 -1.84
CA SER A 297 -10.45 23.77 -1.48
C SER A 297 -11.36 23.52 -2.69
N SER A 298 -11.35 24.41 -3.68
CA SER A 298 -12.11 24.24 -4.94
C SER A 298 -11.67 23.01 -5.74
N ILE A 299 -10.38 22.66 -5.72
CA ILE A 299 -9.84 21.46 -6.37
C ILE A 299 -10.27 20.21 -5.58
N TRP A 300 -10.24 20.28 -4.24
CA TRP A 300 -10.70 19.20 -3.37
C TRP A 300 -12.20 18.95 -3.41
N ASN A 301 -13.00 19.89 -3.92
CA ASN A 301 -14.42 19.66 -4.16
C ASN A 301 -14.69 18.84 -5.44
N ILE A 302 -13.67 18.57 -6.28
CA ILE A 302 -13.81 17.70 -7.45
C ILE A 302 -13.90 16.23 -6.96
N PRO A 303 -15.03 15.53 -7.16
CA PRO A 303 -15.27 14.24 -6.51
C PRO A 303 -14.22 13.17 -6.84
N LEU A 304 -13.76 13.10 -8.09
CA LEU A 304 -12.74 12.13 -8.51
C LEU A 304 -11.39 12.41 -7.85
N PHE A 305 -11.01 13.69 -7.77
CA PHE A 305 -9.73 14.11 -7.17
C PHE A 305 -9.69 13.78 -5.68
N ALA A 306 -10.72 14.18 -4.94
CA ALA A 306 -10.84 13.88 -3.51
C ALA A 306 -10.89 12.37 -3.24
N LYS A 307 -11.60 11.60 -4.06
CA LYS A 307 -11.74 10.15 -3.85
C LYS A 307 -10.45 9.37 -4.11
N VAL A 308 -9.68 9.76 -5.12
CA VAL A 308 -8.41 9.10 -5.46
C VAL A 308 -7.31 9.43 -4.46
N ILE A 309 -7.24 10.68 -4.00
CA ILE A 309 -6.18 11.14 -3.10
C ILE A 309 -6.56 10.95 -1.63
N GLN A 310 -7.84 11.12 -1.28
CA GLN A 310 -8.45 11.04 0.06
C GLN A 310 -7.95 12.08 1.06
N PHE A 311 -6.63 12.24 1.20
CA PHE A 311 -6.03 13.07 2.24
C PHE A 311 -5.01 14.05 1.66
N PRO A 312 -5.13 15.37 1.96
CA PRO A 312 -4.18 16.36 1.48
C PRO A 312 -2.73 16.08 1.89
N TYR A 313 -2.49 15.60 3.11
CA TYR A 313 -1.13 15.30 3.58
C TYR A 313 -0.40 14.23 2.76
N ARG A 314 -1.07 13.38 1.96
CA ARG A 314 -0.39 12.39 1.12
C ARG A 314 0.55 13.02 0.09
N TRP A 315 0.32 14.29 -0.28
CA TRP A 315 1.24 15.04 -1.14
C TRP A 315 2.63 15.21 -0.52
N PHE A 316 2.77 15.15 0.80
CA PHE A 316 4.07 15.16 1.46
C PHE A 316 4.92 13.91 1.14
N SER A 317 4.34 12.81 0.66
CA SER A 317 5.14 11.69 0.14
C SER A 317 6.13 12.11 -0.96
N LEU A 318 5.75 13.09 -1.80
CA LEU A 318 6.65 13.67 -2.81
C LEU A 318 7.70 14.60 -2.19
N ILE A 319 7.35 15.33 -1.10
CA ILE A 319 8.29 16.20 -0.38
C ILE A 319 9.45 15.40 0.20
N LEU A 320 9.20 14.15 0.60
CA LEU A 320 10.21 13.23 1.10
C LEU A 320 11.29 12.90 0.08
N ILE A 321 11.04 13.08 -1.22
CA ILE A 321 12.05 12.90 -2.25
C ILE A 321 12.69 14.24 -2.63
N VAL A 322 11.88 15.26 -2.91
CA VAL A 322 12.39 16.54 -3.45
C VAL A 322 13.06 17.42 -2.39
N GLY A 323 12.56 17.40 -1.15
CA GLY A 323 13.10 18.19 -0.04
C GLY A 323 14.55 17.85 0.29
N PRO A 324 14.87 16.56 0.53
CA PRO A 324 16.24 16.09 0.75
C PRO A 324 17.22 16.45 -0.35
N TRP A 325 16.76 16.53 -1.61
CA TRP A 325 17.59 16.98 -2.72
C TRP A 325 18.02 18.44 -2.55
N PHE A 326 17.12 19.34 -2.14
CA PHE A 326 17.47 20.74 -1.86
C PHE A 326 18.39 20.88 -0.63
N VAL A 327 18.17 20.10 0.41
CA VAL A 327 19.05 20.11 1.60
C VAL A 327 20.46 19.63 1.22
N ALA A 328 20.58 18.55 0.45
CA ALA A 328 21.86 18.08 -0.07
C ALA A 328 22.51 19.12 -1.00
N TYR A 329 21.73 19.76 -1.87
CA TYR A 329 22.21 20.81 -2.76
C TYR A 329 22.87 21.95 -1.99
N ILE A 330 22.26 22.41 -0.90
CA ILE A 330 22.79 23.46 -0.02
C ILE A 330 24.00 22.97 0.79
N ALA A 331 23.94 21.75 1.35
CA ALA A 331 25.06 21.17 2.10
C ALA A 331 26.33 21.02 1.24
N ASN A 332 26.16 20.87 -0.08
CA ASN A 332 27.24 20.80 -1.06
C ASN A 332 27.92 22.15 -1.36
N LYS A 333 27.46 23.24 -0.75
CA LYS A 333 27.97 24.61 -0.99
C LYS A 333 29.02 25.01 0.05
N LYS A 334 29.23 26.33 0.17
CA LYS A 334 30.14 26.99 1.12
C LYS A 334 29.75 26.66 2.56
N TRP A 335 30.69 26.88 3.47
CA TRP A 335 30.56 26.47 4.87
C TRP A 335 29.30 27.00 5.57
N ILE A 336 28.89 28.26 5.33
CA ILE A 336 27.67 28.83 5.95
C ILE A 336 26.41 28.07 5.52
N ALA A 337 26.23 27.87 4.22
CA ALA A 337 25.11 27.09 3.67
C ALA A 337 25.10 25.66 4.22
N ARG A 338 26.28 25.05 4.33
CA ARG A 338 26.44 23.73 4.94
C ARG A 338 26.03 23.68 6.41
N MET A 339 26.41 24.68 7.20
CA MET A 339 25.99 24.79 8.60
C MET A 339 24.47 24.96 8.70
N LEU A 340 23.85 25.77 7.83
CA LEU A 340 22.40 25.92 7.79
C LEU A 340 21.68 24.59 7.49
N ALA A 341 22.20 23.79 6.55
CA ALA A 341 21.64 22.47 6.28
C ALA A 341 21.75 21.53 7.49
N ILE A 342 22.90 21.54 8.19
CA ILE A 342 23.10 20.72 9.40
C ILE A 342 22.16 21.16 10.53
N PHE A 343 22.09 22.47 10.83
CA PHE A 343 21.16 23.00 11.83
C PHE A 343 19.71 22.71 11.47
N GLY A 344 19.37 22.74 10.17
CA GLY A 344 18.09 22.31 9.66
C GLY A 344 17.75 20.86 10.00
N VAL A 345 18.70 19.94 9.80
CA VAL A 345 18.50 18.53 10.18
C VAL A 345 18.33 18.39 11.69
N VAL A 346 19.10 19.11 12.50
CA VAL A 346 18.92 19.13 13.97
C VAL A 346 17.54 19.66 14.36
N TYR A 347 17.05 20.69 13.67
CA TYR A 347 15.69 21.21 13.86
C TYR A 347 14.63 20.16 13.53
N PHE A 348 14.81 19.40 12.44
CA PHE A 348 13.93 18.27 12.11
C PHE A 348 13.96 17.17 13.18
N VAL A 349 15.13 16.83 13.71
CA VAL A 349 15.23 15.89 14.84
C VAL A 349 14.40 16.40 16.02
N TYR A 350 14.56 17.68 16.40
CA TYR A 350 13.80 18.28 17.50
C TYR A 350 12.28 18.24 17.28
N LEU A 351 11.81 18.63 16.09
CA LEU A 351 10.39 18.65 15.76
C LEU A 351 9.77 17.26 15.68
N SER A 352 10.51 16.29 15.16
CA SER A 352 9.98 14.95 14.88
C SER A 352 10.16 14.00 16.06
N PHE A 353 11.03 14.31 17.02
CA PHE A 353 11.26 13.50 18.23
C PHE A 353 9.98 13.20 19.04
N PRO A 354 9.02 14.14 19.23
CA PRO A 354 7.75 13.84 19.91
C PRO A 354 6.96 12.69 19.28
N TYR A 355 7.02 12.48 17.95
CA TYR A 355 6.33 11.36 17.30
C TYR A 355 6.86 10.00 17.79
N THR A 356 8.15 9.90 18.10
CA THR A 356 8.79 8.66 18.56
C THR A 356 8.35 8.22 19.96
N LYS A 357 7.61 9.07 20.69
CA LYS A 357 7.04 8.79 22.02
C LYS A 357 5.66 8.13 21.96
N ALA A 358 5.28 7.58 20.81
CA ALA A 358 4.02 6.87 20.65
C ALA A 358 3.92 5.67 21.60
N GLU A 359 2.71 5.41 22.09
CA GLU A 359 2.41 4.32 23.01
C GLU A 359 2.39 2.98 22.26
N SER A 360 2.91 1.94 22.90
CA SER A 360 2.91 0.57 22.39
C SER A 360 2.01 -0.33 23.23
N VAL A 361 1.19 -1.15 22.58
CA VAL A 361 0.28 -2.09 23.24
C VAL A 361 0.63 -3.51 22.81
N VAL A 362 0.84 -4.38 23.79
CA VAL A 362 1.08 -5.81 23.54
C VAL A 362 -0.23 -6.49 23.24
N ARG A 363 -0.31 -7.14 22.07
CA ARG A 363 -1.47 -7.95 21.67
C ARG A 363 -1.00 -9.33 21.20
N PRO A 364 -1.64 -10.42 21.65
CA PRO A 364 -1.29 -11.75 21.16
C PRO A 364 -1.66 -11.90 19.68
N ASP A 365 -0.98 -12.80 18.96
CA ASP A 365 -1.28 -13.10 17.54
C ASP A 365 -2.75 -13.50 17.31
N GLY A 366 -3.38 -14.10 18.34
CA GLY A 366 -4.80 -14.42 18.40
C GLY A 366 -5.73 -13.21 18.28
N TYR A 367 -5.36 -12.05 18.84
CA TYR A 367 -6.14 -10.81 18.72
C TYR A 367 -6.32 -10.41 17.25
N TYR A 368 -5.24 -10.51 16.47
CA TYR A 368 -5.23 -10.15 15.06
C TYR A 368 -5.87 -11.21 14.16
N SER A 369 -5.59 -12.49 14.44
CA SER A 369 -6.03 -13.62 13.61
C SER A 369 -7.48 -14.05 13.84
N THR A 370 -8.14 -13.57 14.90
CA THR A 370 -9.56 -13.83 15.19
C THR A 370 -10.47 -12.63 14.96
N ASN A 371 -9.93 -11.45 14.61
CA ASN A 371 -10.75 -10.25 14.37
C ASN A 371 -11.54 -10.33 13.05
N GLU A 372 -12.86 -10.31 13.12
CA GLU A 372 -13.75 -10.45 11.96
C GLU A 372 -14.32 -9.11 11.46
N GLY A 373 -13.86 -7.99 11.99
CA GLY A 373 -14.31 -6.66 11.59
C GLY A 373 -14.03 -6.35 10.12
N THR A 374 -14.73 -5.36 9.58
CA THR A 374 -14.35 -4.77 8.29
C THR A 374 -13.08 -3.96 8.50
N THR A 375 -12.13 -4.05 7.56
CA THR A 375 -10.83 -3.35 7.68
C THR A 375 -10.78 -2.07 6.83
N THR A 376 -11.89 -1.64 6.25
CA THR A 376 -12.00 -0.45 5.40
C THR A 376 -12.61 0.71 6.17
N VAL A 377 -12.26 1.95 5.81
CA VAL A 377 -12.71 3.16 6.54
C VAL A 377 -14.23 3.34 6.48
N ALA A 378 -14.81 3.19 5.29
CA ALA A 378 -16.22 3.48 5.05
C ALA A 378 -16.98 2.29 4.43
N ASN A 379 -16.36 1.10 4.37
CA ASN A 379 -16.87 -0.07 3.65
C ASN A 379 -16.97 0.15 2.13
N GLU A 380 -16.06 0.96 1.61
CA GLU A 380 -15.96 1.33 0.20
C GLU A 380 -15.75 0.13 -0.73
N TYR A 381 -15.24 -1.00 -0.22
CA TYR A 381 -15.06 -2.25 -0.98
C TYR A 381 -16.18 -3.28 -0.78
N MET A 382 -17.29 -2.88 -0.15
CA MET A 382 -18.48 -3.74 -0.02
C MET A 382 -19.09 -3.98 -1.40
N PRO A 383 -19.51 -5.22 -1.75
CA PRO A 383 -20.24 -5.47 -2.99
C PRO A 383 -21.52 -4.62 -3.10
N LYS A 384 -21.79 -4.09 -4.30
CA LYS A 384 -22.85 -3.08 -4.50
C LYS A 384 -24.27 -3.56 -4.24
N TRP A 385 -24.51 -4.88 -4.28
CA TRP A 385 -25.82 -5.48 -4.01
C TRP A 385 -26.11 -5.61 -2.50
N VAL A 386 -25.15 -5.31 -1.63
CA VAL A 386 -25.37 -5.29 -0.17
C VAL A 386 -25.99 -3.95 0.21
N THR A 387 -27.31 -3.93 0.39
CA THR A 387 -28.06 -2.73 0.81
C THR A 387 -28.27 -2.69 2.33
N LYS A 388 -28.23 -3.84 3.00
CA LYS A 388 -28.31 -3.99 4.46
C LYS A 388 -27.16 -4.87 4.96
N LYS A 389 -26.44 -4.41 5.98
CA LYS A 389 -25.34 -5.15 6.60
C LYS A 389 -25.84 -6.04 7.74
N PHE A 390 -25.16 -7.17 7.95
CA PHE A 390 -25.32 -7.94 9.18
C PHE A 390 -24.57 -7.28 10.31
N ALA A 391 -25.26 -7.08 11.44
CA ALA A 391 -24.64 -6.58 12.66
C ALA A 391 -23.88 -7.67 13.42
N VAL A 392 -24.17 -8.94 13.15
CA VAL A 392 -23.68 -10.08 13.94
C VAL A 392 -23.19 -11.19 13.01
N ARG A 393 -22.19 -11.94 13.49
CA ARG A 393 -21.69 -13.17 12.87
C ARG A 393 -22.80 -14.23 12.78
N PRO A 394 -22.87 -15.02 11.70
CA PRO A 394 -23.80 -16.14 11.60
C PRO A 394 -23.32 -17.33 12.44
N ASP A 395 -24.25 -18.06 13.05
CA ASP A 395 -23.94 -19.27 13.85
C ASP A 395 -23.36 -20.40 12.99
N LYS A 396 -23.85 -20.53 11.76
CA LYS A 396 -23.40 -21.52 10.77
C LYS A 396 -23.15 -20.86 9.44
N LYS A 397 -22.18 -21.37 8.69
CA LYS A 397 -21.89 -20.89 7.33
C LYS A 397 -23.03 -21.23 6.35
N ILE A 398 -23.74 -22.32 6.56
CA ILE A 398 -24.81 -22.80 5.69
C ILE A 398 -26.03 -23.10 6.56
N VAL A 399 -27.20 -22.60 6.15
CA VAL A 399 -28.47 -22.79 6.87
C VAL A 399 -29.62 -23.01 5.87
N PHE A 400 -30.64 -23.76 6.29
CA PHE A 400 -31.93 -23.78 5.61
C PHE A 400 -32.63 -22.45 5.89
N PHE A 401 -32.74 -21.59 4.86
CA PHE A 401 -33.48 -20.34 4.94
C PHE A 401 -34.98 -20.57 4.77
N GLY A 402 -35.35 -21.54 3.93
CA GLY A 402 -36.71 -22.06 3.79
C GLY A 402 -36.68 -23.58 3.62
N GLY A 403 -37.69 -24.27 4.11
CA GLY A 403 -37.75 -25.74 4.13
C GLY A 403 -36.88 -26.37 5.24
N SER A 404 -36.61 -27.66 5.12
CA SER A 404 -35.91 -28.43 6.16
C SER A 404 -35.14 -29.63 5.62
N GLY A 405 -34.06 -30.02 6.31
CA GLY A 405 -33.22 -31.14 5.92
C GLY A 405 -32.00 -31.32 6.82
N ILE A 406 -31.10 -32.22 6.42
CA ILE A 406 -29.84 -32.50 7.10
C ILE A 406 -28.68 -32.11 6.18
N LEU A 407 -27.67 -31.44 6.75
CA LEU A 407 -26.42 -31.09 6.06
C LEU A 407 -25.29 -31.97 6.59
N TYR A 408 -24.58 -32.61 5.68
CA TYR A 408 -23.35 -33.36 5.94
C TYR A 408 -22.18 -32.59 5.35
N GLU A 409 -21.45 -31.86 6.20
CA GLU A 409 -20.31 -31.05 5.77
C GLU A 409 -19.09 -31.93 5.48
N LYS A 410 -18.64 -31.93 4.21
CA LYS A 410 -17.42 -32.61 3.81
C LYS A 410 -16.22 -31.69 3.88
N LYS A 411 -16.33 -30.48 3.30
CA LYS A 411 -15.31 -29.44 3.36
C LYS A 411 -15.93 -28.06 3.27
N VAL A 412 -15.89 -27.33 4.37
CA VAL A 412 -16.41 -25.95 4.45
C VAL A 412 -15.32 -25.04 5.00
N ASN A 413 -14.81 -24.14 4.17
CA ASN A 413 -13.83 -23.12 4.57
C ASN A 413 -14.16 -21.77 3.92
N SER A 414 -13.23 -20.81 3.89
CA SER A 414 -13.51 -19.48 3.36
C SER A 414 -13.70 -19.46 1.82
N GLN A 415 -13.18 -20.47 1.12
CA GLN A 415 -13.13 -20.57 -0.35
C GLN A 415 -13.98 -21.70 -0.96
N VAL A 416 -14.41 -22.67 -0.15
CA VAL A 416 -15.09 -23.90 -0.59
C VAL A 416 -16.27 -24.21 0.33
N VAL A 417 -17.38 -24.62 -0.28
CA VAL A 417 -18.55 -25.23 0.35
C VAL A 417 -18.80 -26.55 -0.36
N ASP A 418 -18.46 -27.66 0.27
CA ASP A 418 -18.68 -29.02 -0.21
C ASP A 418 -19.52 -29.77 0.82
N VAL A 419 -20.81 -29.93 0.53
CA VAL A 419 -21.80 -30.50 1.45
C VAL A 419 -22.74 -31.46 0.72
N ALA A 420 -23.03 -32.60 1.37
CA ALA A 420 -24.17 -33.43 0.99
C ALA A 420 -25.40 -32.98 1.77
N ILE A 421 -26.54 -32.93 1.09
CA ILE A 421 -27.80 -32.38 1.60
C ILE A 421 -28.84 -33.48 1.48
N ASP A 422 -29.56 -33.74 2.56
CA ASP A 422 -30.77 -34.56 2.56
C ASP A 422 -31.96 -33.64 2.86
N ALA A 423 -32.58 -33.10 1.82
CA ALA A 423 -33.68 -32.15 1.92
C ALA A 423 -35.01 -32.90 1.98
N LYS A 424 -35.80 -32.66 3.04
CA LYS A 424 -37.09 -33.33 3.24
C LYS A 424 -38.18 -32.85 2.29
N GLU A 425 -38.02 -31.63 1.80
CA GLU A 425 -38.95 -30.90 0.94
C GLU A 425 -38.17 -29.92 0.06
N PRO A 426 -38.76 -29.38 -1.03
CA PRO A 426 -38.15 -28.28 -1.78
C PRO A 426 -37.76 -27.15 -0.82
N SER A 427 -36.48 -26.83 -0.78
CA SER A 427 -35.87 -25.99 0.26
C SER A 427 -35.00 -24.90 -0.37
N VAL A 428 -34.73 -23.85 0.40
CA VAL A 428 -33.79 -22.79 0.03
C VAL A 428 -32.63 -22.82 1.02
N LEU A 429 -31.44 -23.17 0.54
CA LEU A 429 -30.21 -23.06 1.33
C LEU A 429 -29.63 -21.66 1.19
N GLN A 430 -29.25 -21.07 2.33
CA GLN A 430 -28.48 -19.84 2.38
C GLN A 430 -27.05 -20.16 2.79
N VAL A 431 -26.10 -19.73 1.96
CA VAL A 431 -24.69 -19.67 2.32
C VAL A 431 -24.41 -18.27 2.84
N ASN A 432 -24.07 -18.16 4.12
CA ASN A 432 -23.72 -16.92 4.82
C ASN A 432 -22.33 -16.44 4.38
N THR A 433 -22.21 -16.13 3.09
CA THR A 433 -21.04 -15.55 2.45
C THR A 433 -21.55 -14.55 1.42
N LEU A 434 -20.99 -13.34 1.43
CA LEU A 434 -21.36 -12.33 0.45
C LEU A 434 -21.01 -12.84 -0.94
N TYR A 435 -21.97 -12.73 -1.85
CA TYR A 435 -21.68 -12.99 -3.24
C TYR A 435 -20.68 -11.96 -3.76
N TYR A 436 -19.78 -12.42 -4.62
CA TYR A 436 -18.89 -11.61 -5.46
C TYR A 436 -18.48 -12.46 -6.66
N PRO A 437 -18.32 -11.88 -7.88
CA PRO A 437 -17.90 -12.64 -9.04
C PRO A 437 -16.67 -13.48 -8.76
N GLY A 438 -16.73 -14.74 -9.15
CA GLY A 438 -15.79 -15.78 -8.76
C GLY A 438 -16.44 -16.88 -7.92
N TRP A 439 -17.48 -16.56 -7.13
CA TRP A 439 -18.32 -17.59 -6.52
C TRP A 439 -19.17 -18.30 -7.58
N GLY A 440 -19.05 -19.61 -7.66
CA GLY A 440 -19.81 -20.48 -8.54
C GLY A 440 -19.75 -21.93 -8.07
N GLY A 441 -20.48 -22.83 -8.72
CA GLY A 441 -20.55 -24.20 -8.25
C GLY A 441 -21.43 -25.11 -9.07
N MET A 442 -21.70 -26.28 -8.50
CA MET A 442 -22.59 -27.30 -9.04
C MET A 442 -23.53 -27.83 -7.97
N LEU A 443 -24.75 -28.18 -8.39
CA LEU A 443 -25.69 -29.03 -7.66
C LEU A 443 -25.85 -30.31 -8.49
N ASP A 444 -25.45 -31.46 -7.95
CA ASP A 444 -25.46 -32.76 -8.63
C ASP A 444 -24.81 -32.72 -10.03
N ASN A 445 -23.61 -32.12 -10.12
CA ASN A 445 -22.85 -31.91 -11.36
C ASN A 445 -23.50 -30.99 -12.40
N LYS A 446 -24.65 -30.39 -12.12
CA LYS A 446 -25.25 -29.34 -12.96
C LYS A 446 -24.83 -27.97 -12.46
N LYS A 447 -24.63 -27.03 -13.39
CA LYS A 447 -24.27 -25.65 -13.05
C LYS A 447 -25.28 -25.07 -12.06
N LEU A 448 -24.77 -24.47 -11.00
CA LEU A 448 -25.56 -23.84 -9.96
C LEU A 448 -26.06 -22.47 -10.41
N ASP A 449 -27.35 -22.21 -10.20
CA ASP A 449 -27.92 -20.86 -10.25
C ASP A 449 -27.94 -20.28 -8.83
N ILE A 450 -27.22 -19.17 -8.64
CA ILE A 450 -27.07 -18.49 -7.35
C ILE A 450 -28.00 -17.29 -7.33
N SER A 451 -28.99 -17.29 -6.44
CA SER A 451 -29.82 -16.12 -6.19
C SER A 451 -29.14 -15.19 -5.18
N ILE A 452 -29.08 -13.91 -5.52
CA ILE A 452 -28.61 -12.81 -4.65
C ILE A 452 -29.72 -11.80 -4.38
N ASP A 453 -30.97 -12.14 -4.70
CA ASP A 453 -32.14 -11.28 -4.52
C ASP A 453 -32.55 -11.24 -3.03
N ASN A 454 -31.71 -10.57 -2.26
CA ASN A 454 -31.92 -10.29 -0.85
C ASN A 454 -31.10 -9.04 -0.47
N PRO A 455 -31.56 -8.24 0.50
CA PRO A 455 -30.90 -6.98 0.84
C PRO A 455 -29.49 -7.16 1.42
N TYR A 456 -29.13 -8.38 1.82
CA TYR A 456 -27.85 -8.70 2.44
C TYR A 456 -26.76 -9.11 1.44
N GLY A 457 -27.12 -9.42 0.20
CA GLY A 457 -26.15 -9.84 -0.81
C GLY A 457 -25.52 -11.22 -0.58
N VAL A 458 -26.13 -12.07 0.25
CA VAL A 458 -25.69 -13.45 0.48
C VAL A 458 -26.22 -14.39 -0.59
N MET A 459 -25.58 -15.54 -0.75
CA MET A 459 -25.93 -16.53 -1.76
C MET A 459 -27.08 -17.42 -1.27
N ARG A 460 -28.13 -17.57 -2.09
CA ARG A 460 -29.23 -18.52 -1.89
C ARG A 460 -29.34 -19.48 -3.06
N ILE A 461 -29.64 -20.73 -2.74
CA ILE A 461 -29.70 -21.85 -3.69
C ILE A 461 -31.00 -22.60 -3.44
N ASP A 462 -31.76 -22.82 -4.51
CA ASP A 462 -32.92 -23.70 -4.48
C ASP A 462 -32.47 -25.16 -4.55
N ILE A 463 -32.94 -25.98 -3.61
CA ILE A 463 -32.61 -27.38 -3.46
C ILE A 463 -33.90 -28.20 -3.58
N PRO A 464 -34.03 -29.11 -4.55
CA PRO A 464 -35.16 -30.03 -4.62
C PRO A 464 -35.24 -30.94 -3.38
N ALA A 465 -36.37 -31.63 -3.20
CA ALA A 465 -36.48 -32.66 -2.19
C ALA A 465 -35.62 -33.88 -2.58
N GLY A 466 -34.94 -34.47 -1.61
CA GLY A 466 -34.08 -35.64 -1.77
C GLY A 466 -32.62 -35.38 -1.41
N VAL A 467 -31.76 -36.30 -1.84
CA VAL A 467 -30.31 -36.26 -1.57
C VAL A 467 -29.59 -35.55 -2.70
N HIS A 468 -28.87 -34.50 -2.36
CA HIS A 468 -28.15 -33.64 -3.30
C HIS A 468 -26.72 -33.38 -2.84
N HIS A 469 -25.83 -33.15 -3.79
CA HIS A 469 -24.46 -32.71 -3.53
C HIS A 469 -24.26 -31.27 -4.01
N LEU A 470 -24.04 -30.37 -3.05
CA LEU A 470 -23.71 -28.97 -3.32
C LEU A 470 -22.21 -28.77 -3.21
N TYR A 471 -21.61 -28.31 -4.31
CA TYR A 471 -20.22 -27.92 -4.36
C TYR A 471 -20.09 -26.49 -4.89
N MET A 472 -19.64 -25.56 -4.04
CA MET A 472 -19.36 -24.18 -4.41
C MET A 472 -17.93 -23.80 -4.08
N THR A 473 -17.35 -22.93 -4.89
CA THR A 473 -15.99 -22.45 -4.69
C THR A 473 -15.81 -21.06 -5.28
N PHE A 474 -14.93 -20.28 -4.66
CA PHE A 474 -14.48 -19.00 -5.18
C PHE A 474 -13.27 -19.22 -6.11
N ARG A 475 -13.41 -18.82 -7.38
CA ARG A 475 -12.39 -18.98 -8.43
C ARG A 475 -12.14 -17.68 -9.17
N GLU A 476 -11.05 -17.65 -9.93
CA GLU A 476 -10.78 -16.56 -10.86
C GLU A 476 -11.85 -16.48 -11.96
N THR A 477 -12.21 -15.25 -12.33
CA THR A 477 -13.15 -15.01 -13.44
C THR A 477 -12.37 -14.99 -14.76
N PRO A 478 -13.02 -15.24 -15.91
CA PRO A 478 -12.34 -15.15 -17.20
C PRO A 478 -11.62 -13.82 -17.43
N VAL A 479 -12.22 -12.70 -16.99
CA VAL A 479 -11.63 -11.36 -17.14
C VAL A 479 -10.39 -11.20 -16.26
N ARG A 480 -10.44 -11.65 -15.00
CA ARG A 480 -9.27 -11.61 -14.13
C ARG A 480 -8.13 -12.48 -14.66
N PHE A 481 -8.46 -13.68 -15.14
CA PHE A 481 -7.49 -14.59 -15.75
C PHE A 481 -6.80 -13.98 -16.97
N ILE A 482 -7.51 -13.21 -17.81
CA ILE A 482 -6.88 -12.48 -18.92
C ILE A 482 -5.82 -11.50 -18.40
N PHE A 483 -6.10 -10.73 -17.35
CA PHE A 483 -5.12 -9.82 -16.76
C PHE A 483 -3.94 -10.55 -16.12
N ASP A 484 -4.19 -11.70 -15.48
CA ASP A 484 -3.13 -12.55 -14.92
C ASP A 484 -2.21 -13.08 -16.02
N VAL A 485 -2.77 -13.54 -17.15
CA VAL A 485 -1.99 -13.97 -18.33
C VAL A 485 -1.18 -12.83 -18.92
N ILE A 486 -1.77 -11.64 -19.09
CA ILE A 486 -1.05 -10.46 -19.60
C ILE A 486 0.10 -10.09 -18.66
N SER A 487 -0.15 -10.04 -17.36
CA SER A 487 0.89 -9.78 -16.33
C SER A 487 2.02 -10.80 -16.42
N PHE A 488 1.69 -12.09 -16.57
CA PHE A 488 2.67 -13.15 -16.71
C PHE A 488 3.47 -13.05 -18.02
N MET A 489 2.86 -12.63 -19.13
CA MET A 489 3.57 -12.35 -20.38
C MET A 489 4.59 -11.22 -20.20
N PHE A 490 4.24 -10.14 -19.50
CA PHE A 490 5.20 -9.08 -19.17
C PHE A 490 6.37 -9.57 -18.31
N PHE A 491 6.11 -10.50 -17.39
CA PHE A 491 7.16 -11.15 -16.61
C PHE A 491 8.10 -11.99 -17.50
N ILE A 492 7.56 -12.79 -18.43
CA ILE A 492 8.37 -13.54 -19.40
C ILE A 492 9.21 -12.59 -20.27
N ILE A 493 8.62 -11.52 -20.80
CA ILE A 493 9.33 -10.51 -21.59
C ILE A 493 10.47 -9.89 -20.79
N PHE A 494 10.24 -9.58 -19.50
CA PHE A 494 11.27 -9.09 -18.60
C PHE A 494 12.44 -10.07 -18.46
N ILE A 495 12.18 -11.37 -18.27
CA ILE A 495 13.22 -12.40 -18.21
C ILE A 495 14.00 -12.49 -19.53
N ILE A 496 13.31 -12.51 -20.67
CA ILE A 496 13.94 -12.58 -22.00
C ILE A 496 14.84 -11.38 -22.28
N ILE A 497 14.47 -10.18 -21.84
CA ILE A 497 15.24 -8.95 -22.09
C ILE A 497 16.53 -8.89 -21.24
N ILE A 498 16.59 -9.61 -20.12
CA ILE A 498 17.72 -9.55 -19.17
C ILE A 498 18.70 -10.69 -19.34
N LEU A 499 18.24 -11.85 -19.82
CA LEU A 499 19.10 -12.93 -20.33
C LEU A 499 19.80 -12.47 -21.61
#